data_AF-A0A9Q1BRM0-F1
#
_entry.id   AF-A0A9Q1BRM0-F1
#
_cell.length_a   1.000
_cell.length_b   1.000
_cell.length_c   1.000
_cell.angle_alpha   90.00
_cell.angle_beta   90.00
_cell.angle_gamma   90.00
#
_symmetry.space_group_name_H-M   'P 1'
#
loop_
_entity.id
_entity.type
_entity.pdbx_description
1 polymer ?
#
loop_
_entity_poly.entity_id
_entity_poly.type
_entity_poly.pdbx_seq_one_letter_code
_entity_poly.pdbx_strand_id
1 'polypeptide(L)'
;MFILPHLLWGPRTPYYVGKQRCAEYWWTTMLFINNIYPNMTDLCMKWTWYLANDMQFFIVSPLFIYAFFRKPLVGLGLLSLLLTICMGATGFLVVYQDFTLPLYDAPWFPVTDLIYRAPFARVPPYLIGLLTGFILFKLKANKATFPRAVFYLGWIITTGVIMSILFGTNVNKPMGIVGSALYDSLSHLSWGISLSWVVLACRFGGSG
;
A
#
# COMPACT_ATOMS: atom_id res chain seq x y z
N MET A 1 25.67 6.79 -1.79
CA MET A 1 25.35 5.42 -1.33
C MET A 1 26.57 4.56 -0.98
N PHE A 2 27.80 5.11 -1.05
CA PHE A 2 29.05 4.43 -0.67
C PHE A 2 29.33 4.43 0.84
N ILE A 3 28.57 5.23 1.60
CA ILE A 3 28.69 5.37 3.06
C ILE A 3 27.85 4.31 3.79
N LEU A 4 26.85 3.73 3.12
CA LEU A 4 25.94 2.75 3.70
C LEU A 4 26.64 1.50 4.29
N PRO A 5 27.69 0.93 3.66
CA PRO A 5 28.50 -0.14 4.25
C PRO A 5 29.22 0.28 5.55
N HIS A 6 29.42 1.58 5.77
CA HIS A 6 30.04 2.14 6.97
C HIS A 6 29.02 2.51 8.05
N LEU A 7 27.75 2.71 7.66
CA LEU A 7 26.65 3.02 8.59
C LEU A 7 25.95 1.76 9.13
N LEU A 8 26.00 0.66 8.38
CA LEU A 8 25.38 -0.61 8.77
C LEU A 8 26.43 -1.58 9.28
N TRP A 9 26.39 -1.88 10.57
CA TRP A 9 27.21 -2.92 11.19
C TRP A 9 26.33 -4.05 11.73
N GLY A 10 26.72 -5.29 11.45
CA GLY A 10 26.00 -6.47 11.92
C GLY A 10 26.14 -7.69 11.01
N PRO A 11 25.79 -8.89 11.50
CA PRO A 11 25.99 -10.15 10.79
C PRO A 11 25.15 -10.27 9.50
N ARG A 12 24.12 -9.43 9.32
CA ARG A 12 23.27 -9.43 8.12
C ARG A 12 23.63 -8.34 7.10
N THR A 13 24.58 -7.44 7.39
CA THR A 13 24.97 -6.36 6.46
C THR A 13 25.30 -6.85 5.04
N PRO A 14 26.03 -7.98 4.83
CA PRO A 14 26.34 -8.47 3.48
C PRO A 14 25.10 -8.86 2.67
N TYR A 15 24.02 -9.26 3.34
CA TYR A 15 22.77 -9.66 2.71
C TYR A 15 21.95 -8.46 2.22
N TYR A 16 22.12 -7.32 2.89
CA TYR A 16 21.34 -6.11 2.71
C TYR A 16 22.07 -5.06 1.85
N VAL A 17 23.40 -5.06 1.84
CA VAL A 17 24.23 -4.11 1.08
C VAL A 17 25.32 -4.85 0.33
N GLY A 18 25.02 -5.22 -0.92
CA GLY A 18 26.03 -5.72 -1.84
C GLY A 18 26.85 -4.56 -2.38
N LYS A 19 28.11 -4.39 -1.93
CA LYS A 19 29.00 -3.31 -2.41
C LYS A 19 29.03 -3.19 -3.94
N GLN A 20 29.02 -4.31 -4.65
CA GLN A 20 29.08 -4.35 -6.11
C GLN A 20 27.76 -3.90 -6.78
N ARG A 21 26.61 -4.41 -6.33
CA ARG A 21 25.28 -3.98 -6.81
C ARG A 21 25.02 -2.50 -6.54
N CYS A 22 25.52 -2.01 -5.41
CA CYS A 22 25.44 -0.59 -5.06
C CYS A 22 26.30 0.31 -5.91
N ALA A 23 27.45 -0.14 -6.40
CA ALA A 23 28.25 0.65 -7.33
C ALA A 23 27.52 0.85 -8.67
N GLU A 24 26.75 -0.14 -9.10
CA GLU A 24 26.06 -0.15 -10.40
C GLU A 24 24.67 0.52 -10.36
N TYR A 25 23.88 0.27 -9.32
CA TYR A 25 22.45 0.66 -9.28
C TYR A 25 22.10 1.71 -8.22
N TRP A 26 23.06 2.41 -7.59
CA TRP A 26 22.74 3.43 -6.59
C TRP A 26 21.83 4.56 -7.13
N TRP A 27 21.99 4.90 -8.40
CA TRP A 27 21.28 5.99 -9.05
C TRP A 27 19.78 5.71 -9.20
N THR A 28 19.38 4.44 -9.34
CA THR A 28 17.96 4.07 -9.47
C THR A 28 17.18 4.38 -8.20
N THR A 29 17.82 4.23 -7.03
CA THR A 29 17.23 4.64 -5.74
C THR A 29 17.10 6.15 -5.61
N MET A 30 18.09 6.91 -6.08
CA MET A 30 18.04 8.39 -6.04
C MET A 30 16.98 8.96 -7.00
N LEU A 31 16.76 8.30 -8.14
CA LEU A 31 15.73 8.66 -9.10
C LEU A 31 14.34 8.08 -8.75
N PHE A 32 14.21 7.30 -7.67
CA PHE A 32 12.95 6.66 -7.26
C PHE A 32 12.32 5.77 -8.35
N ILE A 33 13.16 5.01 -9.08
CA ILE A 33 12.73 4.04 -10.10
C ILE A 33 13.13 2.60 -9.75
N ASN A 34 13.69 2.40 -8.55
CA ASN A 34 14.17 1.11 -8.04
C ASN A 34 13.03 0.12 -7.66
N ASN A 35 11.78 0.52 -7.81
CA ASN A 35 10.63 -0.39 -7.79
C ASN A 35 10.42 -1.10 -9.15
N ILE A 36 10.86 -0.48 -10.26
CA ILE A 36 10.70 -0.99 -11.64
C ILE A 36 12.01 -1.60 -12.15
N TYR A 37 13.14 -0.95 -11.87
CA TYR A 37 14.45 -1.34 -12.39
C TYR A 37 15.56 -1.10 -11.36
N PRO A 38 16.46 -2.07 -11.08
CA PRO A 38 16.57 -3.42 -11.65
C PRO A 38 15.68 -4.47 -10.93
N ASN A 39 15.92 -5.75 -11.22
CA ASN A 39 15.35 -6.89 -10.47
C ASN A 39 15.69 -6.78 -8.97
N MET A 40 14.85 -7.33 -8.08
CA MET A 40 15.04 -7.15 -6.63
C MET A 40 16.37 -7.70 -6.14
N THR A 41 16.87 -8.77 -6.76
CA THR A 41 18.18 -9.33 -6.48
C THR A 41 19.28 -8.29 -6.60
N ASP A 42 19.16 -7.37 -7.55
CA ASP A 42 20.20 -6.43 -7.96
C ASP A 42 20.01 -5.02 -7.37
N LEU A 43 18.93 -4.81 -6.62
CA LEU A 43 18.73 -3.58 -5.87
C LEU A 43 19.87 -3.35 -4.88
N CYS A 44 20.40 -2.13 -4.89
CA CYS A 44 21.40 -1.72 -3.91
C CYS A 44 20.84 -1.69 -2.48
N MET A 45 19.69 -1.05 -2.27
CA MET A 45 18.94 -1.07 -1.00
C MET A 45 17.56 -1.64 -1.25
N LYS A 46 17.42 -2.96 -1.07
CA LYS A 46 16.16 -3.68 -1.35
C LYS A 46 14.96 -3.02 -0.70
N TRP A 47 15.04 -2.60 0.57
CA TRP A 47 13.91 -1.98 1.28
C TRP A 47 13.44 -0.66 0.66
N THR A 48 14.26 0.07 -0.09
CA THR A 48 13.86 1.40 -0.61
C THR A 48 12.86 1.36 -1.76
N TRP A 49 12.41 0.18 -2.22
CA TRP A 49 11.40 0.09 -3.28
C TRP A 49 10.08 0.78 -2.89
N TYR A 50 9.69 0.73 -1.60
CA TYR A 50 8.43 1.37 -1.16
C TYR A 50 8.54 2.89 -1.22
N LEU A 51 9.73 3.45 -0.96
CA LEU A 51 9.95 4.89 -1.01
C LEU A 51 9.82 5.42 -2.46
N ALA A 52 10.24 4.61 -3.43
CA ALA A 52 10.01 4.92 -4.84
C ALA A 52 8.52 4.94 -5.20
N ASN A 53 7.74 3.97 -4.71
CA ASN A 53 6.28 3.98 -4.88
C ASN A 53 5.67 5.26 -4.26
N ASP A 54 6.06 5.61 -3.04
CA ASP A 54 5.53 6.80 -2.35
C ASP A 54 5.80 8.09 -3.13
N MET A 55 7.01 8.24 -3.68
CA MET A 55 7.35 9.41 -4.50
C MET A 55 6.51 9.47 -5.78
N GLN A 56 6.32 8.33 -6.46
CA GLN A 56 5.48 8.24 -7.65
C GLN A 56 4.03 8.61 -7.35
N PHE A 57 3.48 8.13 -6.23
CA PHE A 57 2.13 8.48 -5.79
C PHE A 57 2.01 9.96 -5.42
N PHE A 58 3.04 10.52 -4.77
CA PHE A 58 3.10 11.93 -4.43
C PHE A 58 3.06 12.83 -5.66
N ILE A 59 3.77 12.48 -6.74
CA ILE A 59 3.75 13.23 -8.01
C ILE A 59 2.35 13.23 -8.64
N VAL A 60 1.60 12.13 -8.53
CA VAL A 60 0.24 12.02 -9.10
C VAL A 60 -0.83 12.69 -8.22
N SER A 61 -0.56 12.84 -6.91
CA SER A 61 -1.52 13.37 -5.94
C SER A 61 -2.14 14.75 -6.28
N PRO A 62 -1.43 15.75 -6.86
CA PRO A 62 -2.01 17.06 -7.15
C PRO A 62 -3.15 16.99 -8.16
N LEU A 63 -3.12 16.02 -9.09
CA LEU A 63 -4.20 15.79 -10.05
C LEU A 63 -5.50 15.42 -9.34
N PHE A 64 -5.43 14.48 -8.40
CA PHE A 64 -6.57 14.04 -7.60
C PHE A 64 -7.07 15.17 -6.69
N ILE A 65 -6.15 15.87 -6.02
CA ILE A 65 -6.48 17.01 -5.17
C ILE A 65 -7.23 18.07 -5.99
N TYR A 66 -6.68 18.47 -7.14
CA TYR A 66 -7.31 19.44 -8.03
C TYR A 66 -8.71 19.00 -8.48
N ALA A 67 -8.87 17.73 -8.86
CA ALA A 67 -10.17 17.16 -9.24
C ALA A 67 -11.18 17.22 -8.08
N PHE A 68 -10.79 16.81 -6.86
CA PHE A 68 -11.65 16.88 -5.68
C PHE A 68 -12.07 18.31 -5.33
N PHE A 69 -11.16 19.27 -5.44
CA PHE A 69 -11.45 20.68 -5.15
C PHE A 69 -12.38 21.31 -6.19
N ARG A 70 -12.20 21.03 -7.49
CA ARG A 70 -13.02 21.62 -8.56
C ARG A 70 -14.37 20.94 -8.71
N LYS A 71 -14.39 19.61 -8.79
CA LYS A 71 -15.57 18.79 -9.10
C LYS A 71 -15.48 17.48 -8.30
N PRO A 72 -16.01 17.43 -7.06
CA PRO A 72 -15.81 16.28 -6.17
C PRO A 72 -16.32 14.96 -6.76
N LEU A 73 -17.41 14.99 -7.54
CA LEU A 73 -17.92 13.80 -8.24
C LEU A 73 -16.95 13.27 -9.30
N VAL A 74 -16.25 14.15 -10.01
CA VAL A 74 -15.21 13.75 -10.99
C VAL A 74 -14.01 13.16 -10.25
N GLY A 75 -13.58 13.79 -9.15
CA GLY A 75 -12.52 13.24 -8.30
C GLY A 75 -12.85 11.85 -7.75
N LEU A 76 -14.08 11.65 -7.28
CA LEU A 76 -14.58 10.35 -6.82
C LEU A 76 -14.63 9.31 -7.96
N GLY A 77 -15.07 9.72 -9.16
CA GLY A 77 -15.08 8.85 -10.34
C GLY A 77 -13.68 8.43 -10.80
N LEU A 78 -12.71 9.35 -10.79
CA LEU A 78 -11.31 9.04 -11.11
C LEU A 78 -10.70 8.09 -10.06
N LEU A 79 -10.97 8.33 -8.79
CA LEU A 79 -10.51 7.48 -7.70
C LEU A 79 -11.10 6.08 -7.79
N SER A 80 -12.42 5.94 -8.00
CA SER A 80 -13.08 4.64 -8.10
C SER A 80 -12.63 3.86 -9.33
N LEU A 81 -12.45 4.54 -10.47
CA LEU A 81 -11.90 3.95 -11.69
C LEU A 81 -10.50 3.40 -11.45
N LEU A 82 -9.59 4.21 -10.88
CA LEU A 82 -8.21 3.77 -10.64
C LEU A 82 -8.14 2.63 -9.64
N LEU A 83 -8.91 2.69 -8.54
CA LEU A 83 -9.00 1.60 -7.57
C LEU A 83 -9.46 0.30 -8.23
N THR A 84 -10.51 0.36 -9.05
CA THR A 84 -11.06 -0.83 -9.71
C THR A 84 -10.07 -1.44 -10.68
N ILE A 85 -9.37 -0.60 -11.47
CA ILE A 85 -8.32 -1.06 -12.39
C ILE A 85 -7.16 -1.72 -11.61
N CYS A 86 -6.67 -1.08 -10.55
CA CYS A 86 -5.55 -1.59 -9.76
C CYS A 86 -5.88 -2.89 -9.03
N MET A 87 -7.06 -2.97 -8.41
CA MET A 87 -7.53 -4.19 -7.75
C MET A 87 -7.81 -5.31 -8.76
N GLY A 88 -8.42 -4.99 -9.89
CA GLY A 88 -8.66 -5.94 -10.97
C GLY A 88 -7.37 -6.49 -11.56
N ALA A 89 -6.38 -5.63 -11.81
CA ALA A 89 -5.06 -6.04 -12.28
C ALA A 89 -4.33 -6.93 -11.27
N THR A 90 -4.41 -6.59 -9.98
CA THR A 90 -3.81 -7.38 -8.90
C THR A 90 -4.45 -8.76 -8.83
N GLY A 91 -5.78 -8.84 -8.75
CA GLY A 91 -6.50 -10.11 -8.71
C GLY A 91 -6.31 -10.96 -9.97
N PHE A 92 -6.31 -10.32 -11.15
CA PHE A 92 -6.02 -11.00 -12.42
C PHE A 92 -4.62 -11.61 -12.43
N LEU A 93 -3.60 -10.86 -11.99
CA LEU A 93 -2.23 -11.37 -11.93
C LEU A 93 -2.09 -12.53 -10.95
N VAL A 94 -2.76 -12.47 -9.79
CA VAL A 94 -2.77 -13.58 -8.83
C VAL A 94 -3.35 -14.85 -9.44
N VAL A 95 -4.47 -14.75 -10.16
CA VAL A 95 -5.10 -15.90 -10.83
C VAL A 95 -4.24 -16.40 -11.99
N TYR A 96 -3.74 -15.50 -12.84
CA TYR A 96 -2.96 -15.84 -14.03
C TYR A 96 -1.63 -16.52 -13.70
N GLN A 97 -1.05 -16.19 -12.55
CA GLN A 97 0.22 -16.74 -12.07
C GLN A 97 0.04 -17.92 -11.10
N ASP A 98 -1.19 -18.43 -10.92
CA ASP A 98 -1.54 -19.50 -9.97
C ASP A 98 -0.98 -19.26 -8.55
N PHE A 99 -1.10 -18.01 -8.09
CA PHE A 99 -0.48 -17.55 -6.87
C PHE A 99 -1.36 -17.83 -5.64
N THR A 100 -0.79 -18.42 -4.59
CA THR A 100 -1.49 -18.74 -3.34
C THR A 100 -0.83 -18.07 -2.12
N LEU A 101 -1.67 -17.68 -1.15
CA LEU A 101 -1.26 -17.07 0.12
C LEU A 101 -1.45 -18.04 1.30
N PRO A 102 -0.60 -17.97 2.35
CA PRO A 102 0.58 -17.14 2.47
C PRO A 102 1.75 -17.69 1.63
N LEU A 103 2.71 -16.80 1.34
CA LEU A 103 3.96 -17.07 0.63
C LEU A 103 4.83 -18.09 1.39
N TYR A 104 4.55 -19.39 1.25
CA TYR A 104 5.34 -20.44 1.90
C TYR A 104 6.23 -21.22 0.93
N ASP A 105 5.76 -21.48 -0.31
CA ASP A 105 6.44 -22.42 -1.23
C ASP A 105 6.70 -21.90 -2.66
N ALA A 106 6.42 -20.63 -2.97
CA ALA A 106 6.76 -20.11 -4.29
C ALA A 106 8.29 -20.02 -4.42
N PRO A 107 8.93 -20.62 -5.46
CA PRO A 107 10.34 -20.41 -5.73
C PRO A 107 10.57 -18.91 -5.81
N TRP A 108 11.24 -18.40 -4.78
CA TRP A 108 11.50 -16.99 -4.63
C TRP A 108 12.12 -16.48 -5.93
N PHE A 109 11.54 -15.42 -6.50
CA PHE A 109 12.25 -14.25 -7.02
C PHE A 109 11.71 -13.58 -8.30
N PRO A 110 11.02 -14.21 -9.28
CA PRO A 110 10.53 -13.42 -10.42
C PRO A 110 9.11 -12.86 -10.20
N VAL A 111 8.14 -13.74 -9.92
CA VAL A 111 6.71 -13.39 -10.01
C VAL A 111 6.18 -12.75 -8.73
N THR A 112 6.56 -13.29 -7.57
CA THR A 112 6.18 -12.75 -6.26
C THR A 112 6.69 -11.32 -6.08
N ASP A 113 7.88 -11.07 -6.62
CA ASP A 113 8.55 -9.79 -6.55
C ASP A 113 7.93 -8.74 -7.49
N LEU A 114 7.43 -9.17 -8.65
CA LEU A 114 6.68 -8.32 -9.58
C LEU A 114 5.40 -7.78 -8.93
N ILE A 115 4.59 -8.66 -8.33
CA ILE A 115 3.35 -8.25 -7.66
C ILE A 115 3.65 -7.46 -6.38
N TYR A 116 4.66 -7.88 -5.61
CA TYR A 116 4.97 -7.28 -4.31
C TYR A 116 5.50 -5.84 -4.43
N ARG A 117 6.30 -5.52 -5.45
CA ARG A 117 6.85 -4.17 -5.69
C ARG A 117 5.96 -3.31 -6.59
N ALA A 118 5.03 -3.91 -7.33
CA ALA A 118 4.16 -3.21 -8.26
C ALA A 118 3.43 -2.02 -7.62
N PRO A 119 3.55 -0.80 -8.20
CA PRO A 119 2.82 0.37 -7.73
C PRO A 119 1.31 0.15 -7.68
N PHE A 120 0.74 -0.53 -8.68
CA PHE A 120 -0.71 -0.75 -8.76
C PHE A 120 -1.25 -1.62 -7.62
N ALA A 121 -0.48 -2.58 -7.09
CA ALA A 121 -0.90 -3.39 -5.94
C ALA A 121 -0.84 -2.60 -4.61
N ARG A 122 -0.08 -1.49 -4.58
CA ARG A 122 0.22 -0.70 -3.37
C ARG A 122 -0.45 0.67 -3.32
N VAL A 123 -1.01 1.15 -4.43
CA VAL A 123 -1.68 2.46 -4.51
C VAL A 123 -3.02 2.56 -3.74
N PRO A 124 -3.82 1.49 -3.48
CA PRO A 124 -5.14 1.66 -2.88
C PRO A 124 -5.18 2.39 -1.53
N PRO A 125 -4.34 2.06 -0.52
CA PRO A 125 -4.29 2.80 0.73
C PRO A 125 -3.97 4.29 0.54
N TYR A 126 -3.13 4.62 -0.44
CA TYR A 126 -2.73 5.99 -0.74
C TYR A 126 -3.92 6.82 -1.26
N LEU A 127 -4.70 6.25 -2.21
CA LEU A 127 -5.89 6.92 -2.75
C LEU A 127 -6.96 7.13 -1.67
N ILE A 128 -7.18 6.14 -0.80
CA ILE A 128 -8.08 6.30 0.34
C ILE A 128 -7.56 7.40 1.29
N GLY A 129 -6.26 7.47 1.55
CA GLY A 129 -5.67 8.57 2.31
C GLY A 129 -5.95 9.96 1.70
N LEU A 130 -5.87 10.12 0.38
CA LEU A 130 -6.23 11.36 -0.31
C LEU A 130 -7.71 11.72 -0.12
N LEU A 131 -8.60 10.73 -0.27
CA LEU A 131 -10.03 10.90 -0.04
C LEU A 131 -10.32 11.30 1.41
N THR A 132 -9.66 10.65 2.37
CA THR A 132 -9.81 10.96 3.80
C THR A 132 -9.33 12.37 4.11
N GLY A 133 -8.24 12.83 3.50
CA GLY A 133 -7.79 14.23 3.59
C GLY A 133 -8.85 15.21 3.09
N PHE A 134 -9.49 14.92 1.96
CA PHE A 134 -10.59 15.72 1.44
C PHE A 134 -11.84 15.71 2.35
N ILE A 135 -12.21 14.55 2.88
CA ILE A 135 -13.33 14.41 3.84
C ILE A 135 -13.03 15.20 5.11
N LEU A 136 -11.82 15.09 5.67
CA LEU A 136 -11.37 15.86 6.84
C LEU A 136 -11.50 17.37 6.61
N PHE A 137 -11.08 17.85 5.43
CA PHE A 137 -11.20 19.26 5.04
C PHE A 137 -12.67 19.72 5.05
N LYS A 138 -13.59 18.92 4.49
CA LYS A 138 -15.02 19.23 4.46
C LYS A 138 -15.69 19.15 5.83
N LEU A 139 -15.41 18.11 6.62
CA LEU A 139 -15.97 17.94 7.95
C LEU A 139 -15.52 19.05 8.91
N LYS A 140 -14.25 19.47 8.81
CA LYS A 140 -13.71 20.61 9.57
C LYS A 140 -14.45 21.91 9.23
N ALA A 141 -14.70 22.17 7.95
CA ALA A 141 -15.45 23.36 7.52
C ALA A 141 -16.90 23.36 8.05
N ASN A 142 -17.54 22.19 8.11
CA ASN A 142 -18.93 22.04 8.54
C ASN A 142 -19.12 21.84 10.05
N LYS A 143 -18.03 21.83 10.85
CA LYS A 143 -18.05 21.50 12.29
C LYS A 143 -18.84 20.22 12.61
N ALA A 144 -18.78 19.24 11.70
CA ALA A 144 -19.55 18.01 11.81
C ALA A 144 -19.02 17.11 12.94
N THR A 145 -19.93 16.46 13.66
CA THR A 145 -19.62 15.45 14.67
C THR A 145 -20.25 14.12 14.27
N PHE A 146 -19.70 13.02 14.79
CA PHE A 146 -20.26 11.69 14.55
C PHE A 146 -21.28 11.34 15.65
N PRO A 147 -22.43 10.73 15.31
CA PRO A 147 -23.31 10.17 16.32
C PRO A 147 -22.62 8.99 17.03
N ARG A 148 -22.90 8.80 18.32
CA ARG A 148 -22.26 7.76 19.16
C ARG A 148 -22.34 6.37 18.54
N ALA A 149 -23.46 6.02 17.89
CA ALA A 149 -23.64 4.75 17.22
C ALA A 149 -22.60 4.54 16.08
N VAL A 150 -22.42 5.54 15.20
CA VAL A 150 -21.43 5.47 14.11
C VAL A 150 -20.02 5.38 14.68
N PHE A 151 -19.75 6.08 15.79
CA PHE A 151 -18.44 6.02 16.43
C PHE A 151 -18.08 4.61 16.92
N TYR A 152 -18.95 3.98 17.71
CA TYR A 152 -18.70 2.63 18.23
C TYR A 152 -18.74 1.56 17.15
N LEU A 153 -19.68 1.63 16.20
CA LEU A 153 -19.76 0.71 15.07
C LEU A 153 -18.50 0.78 14.21
N GLY A 154 -18.00 1.99 13.93
CA GLY A 154 -16.77 2.18 13.17
C GLY A 154 -15.56 1.54 13.85
N TRP A 155 -15.45 1.63 15.18
CA TRP A 155 -14.38 0.94 15.92
C TRP A 155 -14.49 -0.57 15.83
N ILE A 156 -15.68 -1.15 16.03
CA ILE A 156 -15.92 -2.59 15.95
C ILE A 156 -15.59 -3.12 14.56
N ILE A 157 -16.06 -2.44 13.51
CA ILE A 157 -15.79 -2.82 12.11
C ILE A 157 -14.28 -2.72 11.84
N THR A 158 -13.65 -1.63 12.25
CA THR A 158 -12.22 -1.38 11.99
C THR A 158 -11.32 -2.40 12.66
N THR A 159 -11.58 -2.73 13.93
CA THR A 159 -10.81 -3.75 14.65
C THR A 159 -11.04 -5.13 14.05
N GLY A 160 -12.28 -5.48 13.70
CA GLY A 160 -12.61 -6.74 13.02
C GLY A 160 -11.83 -6.89 11.70
N VAL A 161 -11.87 -5.87 10.85
CA VAL A 161 -11.16 -5.88 9.55
C VAL A 161 -9.65 -5.98 9.73
N ILE A 162 -9.05 -5.20 10.65
CA ILE A 162 -7.60 -5.27 10.91
C ILE A 162 -7.20 -6.67 11.41
N MET A 163 -7.97 -7.25 12.32
CA MET A 163 -7.72 -8.61 12.82
C MET A 163 -7.84 -9.66 11.71
N SER A 164 -8.86 -9.55 10.85
CA SER A 164 -9.03 -10.44 9.69
C SER A 164 -7.87 -10.33 8.69
N ILE A 165 -7.31 -9.14 8.50
CA ILE A 165 -6.13 -8.97 7.65
C ILE A 165 -4.93 -9.64 8.31
N LEU A 166 -4.60 -9.29 9.56
CA LEU A 166 -3.40 -9.79 10.23
C LEU A 166 -3.38 -11.31 10.45
N PHE A 167 -4.53 -11.91 10.75
CA PHE A 167 -4.65 -13.34 11.07
C PHE A 167 -5.36 -14.16 10.00
N GLY A 168 -5.70 -13.56 8.85
CA GLY A 168 -6.46 -14.22 7.79
C GLY A 168 -5.67 -15.28 7.02
N THR A 169 -4.35 -15.16 6.97
CA THR A 169 -3.48 -16.12 6.29
C THR A 169 -2.90 -17.13 7.27
N ASN A 170 -2.96 -18.41 6.92
CA ASN A 170 -2.39 -19.49 7.74
C ASN A 170 -1.31 -20.24 6.95
N VAL A 171 -0.09 -20.29 7.49
CA VAL A 171 1.04 -20.97 6.85
C VAL A 171 0.79 -22.46 6.63
N ASN A 172 0.04 -23.09 7.54
CA ASN A 172 -0.26 -24.53 7.47
C ASN A 172 -1.45 -24.86 6.55
N LYS A 173 -2.20 -23.85 6.10
CA LYS A 173 -3.39 -24.02 5.26
C LYS A 173 -3.47 -22.87 4.24
N PRO A 174 -2.76 -22.98 3.11
CA PRO A 174 -2.79 -21.95 2.08
C PRO A 174 -4.22 -21.77 1.54
N MET A 175 -4.57 -20.53 1.27
CA MET A 175 -5.82 -20.14 0.65
C MET A 175 -5.83 -20.63 -0.79
N GLY A 176 -7.00 -21.08 -1.27
CA GLY A 176 -7.17 -21.34 -2.70
C GLY A 176 -6.88 -20.09 -3.55
N ILE A 177 -6.63 -20.27 -4.85
CA ILE A 177 -6.24 -19.19 -5.76
C ILE A 177 -7.23 -18.02 -5.72
N VAL A 178 -8.54 -18.31 -5.76
CA VAL A 178 -9.59 -17.28 -5.67
C VAL A 178 -9.55 -16.54 -4.33
N GLY A 179 -9.35 -17.28 -3.23
CA GLY A 179 -9.22 -16.68 -1.90
C GLY A 179 -7.98 -15.78 -1.80
N SER A 180 -6.88 -16.19 -2.40
CA SER A 180 -5.63 -15.43 -2.46
C SER A 180 -5.77 -14.16 -3.31
N ALA A 181 -6.44 -14.26 -4.47
CA ALA A 181 -6.71 -13.12 -5.34
C ALA A 181 -7.59 -12.07 -4.65
N LEU A 182 -8.66 -12.52 -3.97
CA LEU A 182 -9.53 -11.65 -3.21
C LEU A 182 -8.79 -11.02 -2.02
N TYR A 183 -8.04 -11.81 -1.27
CA TYR A 183 -7.31 -11.33 -0.11
C TYR A 183 -6.24 -10.29 -0.51
N ASP A 184 -5.42 -10.57 -1.52
CA ASP A 184 -4.36 -9.66 -1.97
C ASP A 184 -4.95 -8.34 -2.50
N SER A 185 -6.01 -8.42 -3.32
CA SER A 185 -6.65 -7.25 -3.93
C SER A 185 -7.41 -6.37 -2.93
N LEU A 186 -8.03 -6.98 -1.91
CA LEU A 186 -8.91 -6.27 -0.96
C LEU A 186 -8.23 -5.88 0.34
N SER A 187 -7.23 -6.63 0.80
CA SER A 187 -6.60 -6.40 2.12
C SER A 187 -5.97 -5.01 2.20
N HIS A 188 -5.26 -4.57 1.16
CA HIS A 188 -4.65 -3.25 1.11
C HIS A 188 -5.69 -2.12 1.10
N LEU A 189 -6.75 -2.24 0.30
CA LEU A 189 -7.85 -1.28 0.31
C LEU A 189 -8.50 -1.20 1.70
N SER A 190 -8.84 -2.36 2.26
CA SER A 190 -9.50 -2.50 3.56
C SER A 190 -8.65 -1.91 4.68
N TRP A 191 -7.34 -2.16 4.66
CA TRP A 191 -6.38 -1.55 5.56
C TRP A 191 -6.41 -0.01 5.48
N GLY A 192 -6.41 0.56 4.27
CA GLY A 192 -6.52 2.00 4.07
C GLY A 192 -7.81 2.59 4.64
N ILE A 193 -8.95 1.94 4.41
CA ILE A 193 -10.26 2.35 4.94
C ILE A 193 -10.27 2.29 6.48
N SER A 194 -9.74 1.21 7.06
CA SER A 194 -9.61 1.03 8.50
C SER A 194 -8.77 2.15 9.13
N LEU A 195 -7.60 2.46 8.57
CA LEU A 195 -6.78 3.57 9.06
C LEU A 195 -7.47 4.93 8.88
N SER A 196 -8.24 5.11 7.81
CA SER A 196 -9.02 6.33 7.59
C SER A 196 -10.05 6.56 8.68
N TRP A 197 -10.74 5.50 9.11
CA TRP A 197 -11.63 5.57 10.25
C TRP A 197 -10.89 5.96 11.53
N VAL A 198 -9.74 5.34 11.83
CA VAL A 198 -8.92 5.69 13.00
C VAL A 198 -8.58 7.19 12.99
N VAL A 199 -8.14 7.74 11.87
CA VAL A 199 -7.82 9.17 11.74
C VAL A 199 -9.04 10.05 11.99
N LEU A 200 -10.20 9.73 11.39
CA LEU A 200 -11.45 10.47 11.58
C LEU A 200 -11.94 10.39 13.03
N ALA A 201 -11.87 9.21 13.64
CA ALA A 201 -12.26 8.96 15.02
C ALA A 201 -11.35 9.70 16.01
N CYS A 202 -10.03 9.72 15.79
CA CYS A 202 -9.10 10.51 16.62
C CYS A 202 -9.36 12.01 16.48
N ARG A 203 -9.74 12.49 15.29
CA ARG A 203 -9.97 13.92 15.06
C ARG A 203 -11.31 14.41 15.61
N PHE A 204 -12.38 13.64 15.45
CA PHE A 204 -13.76 14.05 15.77
C PHE A 204 -14.39 13.30 16.95
N GLY A 205 -13.75 12.26 17.46
CA GLY A 205 -14.24 11.46 18.60
C GLY A 205 -14.10 12.13 19.96
N GLY A 206 -13.43 13.30 20.02
CA GLY A 206 -13.26 14.10 21.24
C GLY A 206 -14.43 15.04 21.56
N SER A 207 -15.52 15.07 20.78
CA SER A 207 -16.72 15.83 21.12
C SER A 207 -17.64 14.98 22.03
N GLY A 208 -17.15 14.69 23.23
CA GLY A 208 -17.96 14.31 24.39
C GLY A 208 -18.25 15.54 25.23
#